data_AF-A0AAW7AJZ0-F1
#
_entry.id   AF-A0AAW7AJZ0-F1
#
_cell.length_a   1.000
_cell.length_b   1.000
_cell.length_c   1.000
_cell.angle_alpha   90.00
_cell.angle_beta   90.00
_cell.angle_gamma   90.00
#
_symmetry.space_group_name_H-M   'P 1'
#
loop_
_entity.id
_entity.type
_entity.pdbx_description
1 polymer ?
#
loop_
_entity_poly.entity_id
_entity_poly.type
_entity_poly.pdbx_seq_one_letter_code
_entity_poly.pdbx_strand_id
1 'polypeptide(L)' 'MTQEQKEQLTYILYTLQMNVNDKSTTYEHSVEEAGIVTTFEISREQHLEEVMRWAAQEIEREFDVLPTIEQ' A
#
# COMPACT_ATOMS: atom_id res chain seq x y z
N MET A 1 6.00 -19.90 7.68
CA MET A 1 4.90 -19.12 7.09
C MET A 1 3.61 -19.89 7.30
N THR A 2 2.63 -19.28 7.98
CA THR A 2 1.29 -19.85 8.18
C THR A 2 0.45 -19.70 6.90
N GLN A 3 -0.74 -20.32 6.86
CA GLN A 3 -1.68 -20.13 5.76
C GLN A 3 -2.13 -18.66 5.65
N GLU A 4 -2.41 -18.03 6.79
CA GLU A 4 -2.77 -16.62 6.90
C GLU A 4 -1.67 -15.70 6.35
N GLN A 5 -0.41 -15.93 6.76
CA GLN A 5 0.74 -15.17 6.22
C GLN A 5 0.89 -15.34 4.70
N LYS A 6 0.57 -16.52 4.15
CA LYS A 6 0.60 -16.76 2.71
C LYS A 6 -0.49 -15.99 1.97
N GLU A 7 -1.69 -15.95 2.54
CA GLU A 7 -2.83 -15.20 2.00
C GLU A 7 -2.53 -13.69 2.00
N GLN A 8 -1.97 -13.18 3.10
CA GLN A 8 -1.54 -11.78 3.18
C GLN A 8 -0.45 -11.45 2.15
N LEU A 9 0.57 -12.30 2.00
CA LEU A 9 1.60 -12.09 0.98
C LEU A 9 1.02 -12.13 -0.45
N THR A 10 0.03 -12.99 -0.69
CA THR A 10 -0.66 -13.06 -1.98
C THR A 10 -1.45 -11.78 -2.24
N TYR A 11 -2.10 -11.23 -1.22
CA TYR A 11 -2.82 -9.96 -1.32
C TYR A 11 -1.88 -8.78 -1.60
N ILE A 12 -0.76 -8.69 -0.89
CA ILE A 12 0.29 -7.69 -1.15
C ILE A 12 0.78 -7.78 -2.60
N LEU A 13 1.12 -8.98 -3.05
CA LEU A 13 1.60 -9.20 -4.43
C LEU A 13 0.55 -8.79 -5.47
N TYR A 14 -0.71 -9.15 -5.27
CA TYR A 14 -1.81 -8.80 -6.15
C TYR A 14 -1.96 -7.28 -6.27
N THR A 15 -1.98 -6.56 -5.14
CA THR A 15 -2.10 -5.09 -5.11
C THR A 15 -0.91 -4.43 -5.80
N LEU A 16 0.30 -4.91 -5.59
CA LEU A 16 1.49 -4.38 -6.28
C LEU A 16 1.40 -4.61 -7.80
N GLN A 17 0.98 -5.79 -8.25
CA GLN A 17 0.81 -6.09 -9.68
C GLN A 17 -0.25 -5.21 -10.34
N MET A 18 -1.37 -4.95 -9.65
CA MET A 18 -2.40 -4.02 -10.12
C MET A 18 -1.81 -2.62 -10.37
N ASN A 19 -1.02 -2.10 -9.42
CA ASN A 19 -0.40 -0.77 -9.51
C ASN A 19 0.73 -0.68 -10.55
N VAL A 20 1.47 -1.78 -10.76
CA VAL A 20 2.47 -1.86 -11.84
C VAL A 20 1.81 -1.80 -13.22
N ASN A 21 0.66 -2.47 -13.37
CA ASN A 21 -0.05 -2.55 -14.64
C ASN A 21 -0.89 -1.30 -14.94
N ASP A 22 -1.39 -0.62 -13.92
CA ASP A 22 -2.09 0.64 -14.09
C ASP A 22 -1.15 1.75 -14.57
N LYS A 23 -1.56 2.45 -15.63
CA LYS A 23 -0.82 3.53 -16.29
C LYS A 23 -1.44 4.91 -16.09
N SER A 24 -2.44 5.02 -15.21
CA SER A 24 -3.06 6.29 -14.84
C SER A 24 -2.02 7.26 -14.28
N THR A 25 -2.22 8.54 -14.58
CA THR A 25 -1.35 9.64 -14.15
C THR A 25 -1.85 10.30 -12.87
N THR A 26 -3.14 10.16 -12.58
CA THR A 26 -3.82 10.66 -11.38
C THR A 26 -4.73 9.57 -10.79
N TYR A 27 -5.01 9.70 -9.50
CA TYR A 27 -5.80 8.74 -8.72
C TYR A 27 -6.75 9.49 -7.79
N GLU A 28 -7.98 8.98 -7.62
CA GLU A 28 -8.86 9.46 -6.58
C GLU A 28 -8.39 8.97 -5.21
N HIS A 29 -8.19 9.91 -4.29
CA HIS A 29 -7.82 9.65 -2.91
C HIS A 29 -8.90 10.24 -2.01
N SER A 30 -9.36 9.44 -1.04
CA SER A 30 -10.41 9.84 -0.09
C SER A 30 -9.88 9.80 1.33
N VAL A 31 -10.04 10.90 2.05
CA VAL A 31 -9.70 11.01 3.48
C VAL A 31 -10.98 11.26 4.27
N GLU A 32 -11.15 10.54 5.38
CA GLU A 32 -12.22 10.80 6.35
C GLU A 32 -11.66 11.56 7.55
N GLU A 33 -12.13 12.80 7.76
CA GLU A 33 -11.80 13.62 8.91
C GLU A 33 -13.08 14.07 9.61
N ALA A 34 -13.19 13.81 10.92
CA ALA A 34 -14.36 14.16 11.72
C ALA A 34 -15.71 13.68 11.14
N GLY A 35 -15.72 12.52 10.47
CA GLY A 35 -16.91 11.93 9.82
C GLY A 35 -17.27 12.56 8.47
N ILE A 36 -16.41 13.43 7.93
CA ILE A 36 -16.56 14.00 6.59
C ILE A 36 -15.54 13.36 5.66
N VAL A 37 -16.03 12.74 4.58
CA VAL A 37 -15.19 12.19 3.52
C VAL A 37 -14.92 13.27 2.48
N THR A 38 -13.64 13.56 2.24
CA THR A 38 -13.19 14.45 1.17
C THR A 38 -12.43 13.63 0.15
N THR A 39 -12.82 13.74 -1.12
CA THR A 39 -12.17 13.08 -2.25
C THR A 39 -11.45 14.11 -3.12
N PHE A 40 -10.20 13.84 -3.46
CA PHE A 40 -9.38 14.68 -4.33
C PHE A 40 -8.47 13.82 -5.21
N GLU A 41 -7.95 14.41 -6.29
CA GLU A 41 -6.99 13.73 -7.15
C GLU A 41 -5.56 13.89 -6.60
N ILE A 42 -4.80 12.79 -6.58
CA ILE A 42 -3.36 12.77 -6.28
C ILE A 42 -2.57 12.34 -7.51
N SER A 43 -1.29 12.72 -7.53
CA SER A 43 -0.37 12.28 -8.59
C SER A 43 -0.04 10.79 -8.48
N ARG A 44 0.35 10.18 -9.60
CA ARG A 44 0.90 8.82 -9.62
C ARG A 44 2.04 8.60 -8.62
N GLU A 45 2.92 9.59 -8.45
CA GLU A 45 4.04 9.47 -7.50
C GLU A 45 3.55 9.33 -6.06
N GLN A 46 2.63 10.20 -5.63
CA GLN A 46 2.02 10.14 -4.31
C GLN A 46 1.26 8.81 -4.09
N HIS A 47 0.48 8.39 -5.09
CA HIS A 47 -0.24 7.11 -5.04
C HIS A 47 0.70 5.92 -4.88
N LEU A 48 1.78 5.86 -5.67
CA LEU A 48 2.77 4.80 -5.57
C LEU A 48 3.53 4.84 -4.24
N GLU A 49 3.78 6.03 -3.68
CA GLU A 49 4.36 6.17 -2.34
C GLU A 49 3.44 5.56 -1.26
N GLU A 50 2.14 5.86 -1.31
CA GLU A 50 1.15 5.29 -0.39
C GLU A 50 1.08 3.76 -0.50
N VAL A 51 1.08 3.22 -1.72
CA VAL A 51 1.10 1.77 -1.96
C VAL A 51 2.39 1.13 -1.41
N MET A 52 3.55 1.78 -1.56
CA MET A 52 4.81 1.29 -1.00
C MET A 52 4.80 1.31 0.54
N ARG A 53 4.30 2.39 1.16
CA ARG A 53 4.17 2.50 2.62
C ARG A 53 3.23 1.43 3.16
N TRP A 54 2.09 1.23 2.51
CA TRP A 54 1.14 0.17 2.86
C TRP A 54 1.79 -1.21 2.78
N ALA A 55 2.43 -1.55 1.66
CA ALA A 55 3.05 -2.86 1.48
C ALA A 55 4.15 -3.12 2.53
N ALA A 56 4.96 -2.12 2.87
CA ALA A 56 5.96 -2.23 3.92
C ALA A 56 5.31 -2.51 5.29
N GLN A 57 4.28 -1.75 5.66
CA GLN A 57 3.56 -1.95 6.93
C GLN A 57 2.92 -3.33 7.05
N GLU A 58 2.32 -3.84 5.97
CA GLU A 58 1.74 -5.18 5.97
C GLU A 58 2.82 -6.27 6.11
N ILE A 59 3.98 -6.10 5.46
CA ILE A 59 5.10 -7.03 5.60
C ILE A 59 5.66 -6.99 7.03
N GLU A 60 5.89 -5.80 7.60
CA GLU A 60 6.36 -5.64 8.97
C GLU A 60 5.39 -6.27 9.98
N ARG A 61 4.09 -6.01 9.84
CA ARG A 61 3.04 -6.52 10.74
C ARG A 61 2.92 -8.05 10.69
N GLU A 62 2.88 -8.62 9.49
CA GLU A 62 2.56 -10.05 9.32
C GLU A 62 3.78 -10.97 9.50
N PHE A 63 5.00 -10.44 9.35
CA PHE A 63 6.24 -11.23 9.38
C PHE A 63 7.21 -10.83 10.50
N ASP A 64 6.88 -9.82 11.31
CA ASP A 64 7.72 -9.32 12.42
C ASP A 64 9.15 -9.01 11.95
N VAL A 65 9.26 -8.47 10.73
CA VAL A 65 10.53 -8.05 10.14
C VAL A 65 10.69 -6.55 10.35
N LEU A 66 11.84 -6.13 10.85
CA LEU A 66 12.20 -4.72 10.93
C LEU A 66 13.20 -4.39 9.82
N PRO A 67 13.04 -3.27 9.10
CA PRO A 67 14.03 -2.85 8.12
C PRO A 67 15.36 -2.63 8.82
N THR A 68 16.43 -3.28 8.33
CA THR A 68 17.78 -2.93 8.74
C THR A 68 18.15 -1.63 8.02
N ILE A 69 17.92 -0.50 8.68
CA ILE A 69 18.39 0.79 8.18
C ILE A 69 19.87 0.87 8.58
N GLU A 70 20.77 0.45 7.69
CA GLU A 70 22.18 0.82 7.82
C GLU A 70 22.27 2.36 7.71
N GLN A 71 22.68 3.00 8.80
CA GLN A 71 22.84 4.45 8.90
C GLN A 71 24.09 4.93 8.16
#